data_AF-A0AAW5EZE5-F1
#
_entry.id   AF-A0AAW5EZE5-F1
#
_cell.length_a   1.000
_cell.length_b   1.000
_cell.length_c   1.000
_cell.angle_alpha   90.00
_cell.angle_beta   90.00
_cell.angle_gamma   90.00
#
_symmetry.space_group_name_H-M   'P 1'
#
loop_
_entity.id
_entity.type
_entity.pdbx_description
1 polymer ?
#
loop_
_entity_poly.entity_id
_entity_poly.type
_entity_poly.pdbx_seq_one_letter_code
_entity_poly.pdbx_strand_id
1 'polypeptide(L)'
;IHGDTDESMPWEVDRIEFLWGCLAVFDGNWGVMPVESPAYAPVQLDLFSVEDARVRVRSCLARARERVPLERMLPDSMRKGPPGRLSTGQRRSAWSSTFSACLEMVKQGEALAFQDASETLPAFSGVPDAATPDTQSVFAKK
;
A
#
# COMPACT_ATOMS: atom_id res chain seq x y z
N ILE A 1 -44.78 -32.79 9.75
CA ILE A 1 -44.01 -31.60 10.18
C ILE A 1 -42.56 -31.99 9.93
N HIS A 2 -41.98 -31.49 8.84
CA HIS A 2 -40.61 -31.81 8.44
C HIS A 2 -39.67 -31.09 9.41
N GLY A 3 -38.72 -31.82 9.97
CA GLY A 3 -37.69 -31.26 10.83
C GLY A 3 -36.80 -30.34 10.02
N ASP A 4 -36.65 -29.10 10.49
CA ASP A 4 -35.60 -28.19 10.07
C ASP A 4 -34.27 -28.77 10.52
N THR A 5 -33.61 -29.53 9.63
CA THR A 5 -32.16 -29.70 9.68
C THR A 5 -31.56 -28.32 9.45
N ASP A 6 -31.20 -27.65 10.55
CA ASP A 6 -30.35 -26.47 10.55
C ASP A 6 -28.96 -26.93 10.09
N GLU A 7 -28.78 -27.01 8.78
CA GLU A 7 -27.46 -27.08 8.15
C GLU A 7 -26.82 -25.70 8.31
N SER A 8 -26.35 -25.41 9.52
CA SER A 8 -25.44 -24.30 9.77
C SER A 8 -24.25 -24.52 8.84
N MET A 9 -24.03 -23.58 7.92
CA MET A 9 -23.03 -23.74 6.88
C MET A 9 -21.65 -23.99 7.52
N PRO A 10 -20.77 -24.81 6.93
CA PRO A 10 -19.48 -25.17 7.52
C PRO A 10 -18.48 -24.00 7.66
N TRP A 11 -18.93 -22.77 7.35
CA TRP A 11 -18.20 -21.52 7.45
C TRP A 11 -18.93 -20.46 8.30
N GLU A 12 -20.03 -20.81 8.96
CA GLU A 12 -20.63 -19.92 9.95
C GLU A 12 -19.81 -19.99 11.24
N VAL A 13 -18.93 -19.01 11.41
CA VAL A 13 -18.09 -18.90 12.60
C VAL A 13 -18.99 -18.57 13.79
N ASP A 14 -19.09 -19.49 14.75
CA ASP A 14 -19.74 -19.22 16.03
C ASP A 14 -18.99 -18.04 16.69
N ARG A 15 -19.67 -16.89 16.70
CA ARG A 15 -19.08 -15.63 17.16
C ARG A 15 -18.78 -15.65 18.65
N ILE A 16 -19.53 -16.45 19.42
CA ILE A 16 -19.32 -16.61 20.85
C ILE A 16 -18.04 -17.42 21.06
N GLU A 17 -17.88 -18.54 20.36
CA GLU A 17 -16.67 -19.36 20.41
C GLU A 17 -15.43 -18.59 19.93
N PHE A 18 -15.55 -17.81 18.85
CA PHE A 18 -14.47 -16.95 18.36
C PHE A 18 -14.04 -15.91 19.40
N LEU A 19 -15.00 -15.23 20.05
CA LEU A 19 -14.70 -14.21 21.06
C LEU A 19 -14.05 -14.83 22.30
N TRP A 20 -14.52 -16.00 22.75
CA TRP A 20 -13.89 -16.76 23.82
C TRP A 20 -12.46 -17.18 23.45
N GLY A 21 -12.23 -17.59 22.20
CA GLY A 21 -10.90 -17.87 21.68
C GLY A 21 -9.98 -16.66 21.72
N CYS A 22 -10.46 -15.47 21.33
CA CYS A 22 -9.69 -14.23 21.45
C CYS A 22 -9.34 -13.89 22.91
N LEU A 23 -10.29 -14.03 23.84
CA LEU A 23 -10.08 -13.77 25.26
C LEU A 23 -9.03 -14.73 25.87
N ALA A 24 -9.07 -16.01 25.53
CA ALA A 24 -8.11 -17.01 26.00
C ALA A 24 -6.66 -16.70 25.55
N VAL A 25 -6.50 -16.12 24.35
CA VAL A 25 -5.19 -15.66 23.84
C VAL A 25 -4.64 -14.50 24.69
N PHE A 26 -5.48 -13.58 25.15
CA PHE A 26 -5.06 -12.46 26.00
C PHE A 26 -4.75 -12.88 27.44
N ASP A 27 -5.45 -13.87 27.98
CA ASP A 27 -5.23 -14.38 29.34
C ASP A 27 -4.06 -15.37 29.45
N GLY A 28 -3.34 -15.64 28.36
CA GLY A 28 -2.20 -16.57 28.33
C GLY A 28 -2.59 -18.04 28.57
N ASN A 29 -3.88 -18.33 28.61
CA ASN A 29 -4.43 -19.66 28.81
C ASN A 29 -4.76 -20.29 27.45
N TRP A 30 -3.71 -20.65 26.70
CA TRP A 30 -3.80 -21.16 25.33
C TRP A 30 -4.57 -22.47 25.16
N GLY A 31 -5.02 -23.11 26.24
CA GLY A 31 -5.52 -24.48 26.21
C GLY A 31 -4.50 -25.45 25.60
N VAL A 32 -4.85 -26.71 25.50
CA VAL A 32 -4.06 -27.66 24.70
C VAL A 32 -4.43 -27.40 23.24
N MET A 33 -3.48 -26.89 22.46
CA MET A 33 -3.65 -26.72 21.01
C MET A 33 -4.09 -28.07 20.42
N PRO A 34 -5.20 -28.15 19.65
CA PRO A 34 -5.60 -29.39 19.00
C PRO A 34 -4.43 -29.92 18.18
N VAL A 35 -4.05 -31.18 18.43
CA VAL A 35 -2.87 -31.83 17.85
C VAL A 35 -2.93 -31.87 16.31
N GLU A 36 -4.12 -31.66 15.73
CA GLU A 36 -4.40 -31.74 14.30
C GLU A 36 -4.98 -30.45 13.72
N SER A 37 -4.66 -29.27 14.26
CA SER A 37 -4.87 -28.05 13.46
C SER A 37 -3.91 -28.09 12.27
N PRO A 38 -4.37 -28.18 11.00
CA PRO A 38 -3.46 -28.07 9.87
C PRO A 38 -2.71 -26.76 10.05
N ALA A 39 -1.38 -26.85 10.17
CA ALA A 39 -0.54 -25.72 10.47
C ALA A 39 -0.89 -24.60 9.49
N TYR A 40 -1.50 -23.52 9.99
CA TYR A 40 -1.82 -22.36 9.19
C TYR A 40 -0.49 -21.82 8.64
N ALA A 41 -0.21 -22.11 7.37
CA ALA A 41 0.90 -21.54 6.64
C ALA A 41 0.31 -20.37 5.83
N PRO A 42 0.52 -19.11 6.24
CA PRO A 42 0.06 -17.98 5.46
C PRO A 42 0.65 -18.07 4.04
N VAL A 43 -0.21 -17.94 3.04
CA VAL A 43 0.20 -17.99 1.64
C VAL A 43 1.21 -16.89 1.41
N GLN A 44 2.45 -17.26 1.08
CA GLN A 44 3.47 -16.29 0.68
C GLN A 44 3.11 -15.78 -0.71
N LEU A 45 2.51 -14.60 -0.75
CA LEU A 45 2.21 -13.90 -1.99
C LEU A 45 3.45 -13.09 -2.40
N ASP A 46 3.89 -13.30 -3.64
CA ASP A 46 4.96 -12.51 -4.27
C ASP A 46 4.44 -11.10 -4.62
N LEU A 47 4.37 -10.22 -3.62
CA LEU A 47 3.84 -8.85 -3.70
C LEU A 47 4.97 -7.82 -3.78
N PHE A 48 4.66 -6.64 -4.33
CA PHE A 48 5.61 -5.54 -4.40
C PHE A 48 5.90 -4.95 -3.02
N SER A 49 7.18 -4.79 -2.68
CA SER A 49 7.61 -4.20 -1.42
C SER A 49 7.54 -2.66 -1.48
N VAL A 50 7.30 -2.04 -0.32
CA VAL A 50 7.34 -0.57 -0.18
C VAL A 50 8.77 -0.05 -0.31
N GLU A 51 9.77 -0.80 0.16
CA GLU A 51 11.18 -0.39 0.10
C GLU A 51 11.69 -0.28 -1.34
N ASP A 52 11.43 -1.29 -2.17
CA ASP A 52 11.78 -1.26 -3.59
C ASP A 52 11.01 -0.16 -4.33
N ALA A 53 9.76 0.07 -3.92
CA ALA A 53 8.97 1.18 -4.44
C ALA A 53 9.59 2.54 -4.11
N ARG A 54 10.10 2.73 -2.89
CA ARG A 54 10.76 3.97 -2.47
C ARG A 54 12.03 4.26 -3.26
N VAL A 55 12.87 3.25 -3.49
CA VAL A 55 14.08 3.40 -4.33
C VAL A 55 13.71 3.86 -5.75
N ARG A 56 12.66 3.24 -6.33
CA ARG A 56 12.16 3.59 -7.65
C ARG A 56 11.57 5.00 -7.71
N VAL A 57 10.72 5.36 -6.74
CA VAL A 57 10.12 6.70 -6.62
C VAL A 57 11.19 7.76 -6.50
N ARG A 58 12.17 7.59 -5.61
CA ARG A 58 13.30 8.51 -5.45
C ARG A 58 14.06 8.72 -6.75
N SER A 59 14.33 7.62 -7.47
CA SER A 59 15.00 7.68 -8.78
C SER A 59 14.16 8.40 -9.84
N CYS A 60 12.83 8.23 -9.84
CA CYS A 60 11.92 8.95 -10.72
C CYS A 60 11.90 10.45 -10.41
N LEU A 61 11.78 10.82 -9.14
CA LEU A 61 11.70 12.22 -8.71
C LEU A 61 13.02 12.96 -8.95
N ALA A 62 14.17 12.33 -8.68
CA ALA A 62 15.48 12.93 -8.92
C ALA A 62 15.75 13.25 -10.40
N ARG A 63 15.10 12.54 -11.33
CA ARG A 63 15.24 12.75 -12.77
C ARG A 63 14.20 13.72 -13.34
N ALA A 64 13.13 13.99 -12.60
CA ALA A 64 12.03 14.81 -13.06
C ALA A 64 12.25 16.27 -12.70
N ARG A 65 12.03 17.16 -13.67
CA ARG A 65 12.02 18.62 -13.44
C ARG A 65 10.65 19.15 -13.05
N GLU A 66 9.62 18.32 -13.20
CA GLU A 66 8.21 18.66 -13.01
C GLU A 66 7.53 17.62 -12.11
N ARG A 67 6.26 17.89 -11.75
CA ARG A 67 5.42 16.95 -11.01
C ARG A 67 5.27 15.65 -11.79
N VAL A 68 5.50 14.53 -11.11
CA VAL A 68 5.38 13.18 -11.65
C VAL A 68 4.09 12.55 -11.14
N PRO A 69 3.15 12.20 -12.02
CA PRO A 69 1.92 11.52 -11.60
C PRO A 69 2.23 10.08 -11.16
N LEU A 70 1.45 9.57 -10.20
CA LEU A 70 1.70 8.29 -9.51
C LEU A 70 1.91 7.11 -10.48
N GLU A 71 1.13 7.02 -11.56
CA GLU A 71 1.20 5.94 -12.54
C GLU A 71 2.56 5.84 -13.24
N ARG A 72 3.29 6.96 -13.37
CA ARG A 72 4.62 6.97 -14.00
C ARG A 72 5.70 6.37 -13.10
N MET A 73 5.45 6.29 -11.80
CA MET A 73 6.37 5.74 -10.80
C MET A 73 6.11 4.26 -10.48
N LEU A 74 5.11 3.64 -11.11
CA LEU A 74 4.84 2.20 -11.01
C LEU A 74 6.01 1.35 -11.54
N PRO A 75 6.13 0.08 -11.09
CA PRO A 75 7.13 -0.83 -11.63
C PRO A 75 6.96 -1.03 -13.14
N ASP A 76 8.05 -1.33 -13.86
CA ASP A 76 8.02 -1.49 -15.32
C ASP A 76 7.07 -2.61 -15.78
N SER A 77 6.90 -3.65 -14.97
CA SER A 77 5.93 -4.72 -15.20
C SER A 77 4.48 -4.22 -15.29
N MET A 78 4.15 -3.10 -14.64
CA MET A 78 2.84 -2.44 -14.72
C MET A 78 2.75 -1.45 -15.89
N ARG A 79 3.86 -0.78 -16.25
CA ARG A 79 3.88 0.28 -17.27
C ARG A 79 4.11 -0.22 -18.70
N LYS A 80 4.91 -1.27 -18.85
CA LYS A 80 5.40 -1.79 -20.14
C LYS A 80 5.17 -3.29 -20.33
N GLY A 81 4.73 -3.99 -19.29
CA GLY A 81 4.52 -5.44 -19.34
C GLY A 81 3.33 -5.82 -20.22
N PRO A 82 3.32 -7.02 -20.82
CA PRO A 82 2.17 -7.52 -21.52
C PRO A 82 0.97 -7.65 -20.56
N PRO A 83 -0.25 -7.31 -21.01
CA PRO A 83 -1.45 -7.46 -20.20
C PRO A 83 -1.61 -8.93 -19.79
N GLY A 84 -1.69 -9.20 -18.48
CA GLY A 84 -1.93 -10.54 -17.93
C GLY A 84 -0.75 -11.19 -17.18
N ARG A 85 0.44 -10.57 -17.14
CA ARG A 85 1.60 -11.14 -16.42
C ARG A 85 1.50 -11.07 -14.89
N LEU A 86 0.66 -10.18 -14.36
CA LEU A 86 0.50 -9.95 -12.93
C LEU A 86 -0.90 -10.34 -12.47
N SER A 87 -0.99 -11.04 -11.35
CA SER A 87 -2.28 -11.31 -10.71
C SER A 87 -2.95 -10.01 -10.23
N THR A 88 -4.26 -10.04 -10.00
CA THR A 88 -4.99 -8.89 -9.44
C THR A 88 -4.40 -8.43 -8.10
N GLY A 89 -3.95 -9.37 -7.25
CA GLY A 89 -3.26 -9.07 -6.00
C GLY A 89 -1.95 -8.31 -6.22
N GLN A 90 -1.13 -8.78 -7.16
CA GLN A 90 0.13 -8.13 -7.52
C GLN A 90 -0.09 -6.73 -8.07
N ARG A 91 -1.07 -6.53 -8.97
CA ARG A 91 -1.39 -5.21 -9.52
C ARG A 91 -1.82 -4.22 -8.45
N ARG A 92 -2.68 -4.65 -7.51
CA ARG A 92 -3.08 -3.82 -6.36
C ARG A 92 -1.88 -3.51 -5.47
N SER A 93 -1.04 -4.50 -5.18
CA SER A 93 0.15 -4.29 -4.35
C SER A 93 1.17 -3.34 -5.00
N ALA A 94 1.28 -3.33 -6.33
CA ALA A 94 2.16 -2.39 -7.04
C ALA A 94 1.70 -0.94 -6.82
N TRP A 95 0.39 -0.70 -6.90
CA TRP A 95 -0.21 0.62 -6.64
C TRP A 95 -0.06 1.01 -5.18
N SER A 96 -0.47 0.15 -4.25
CA SER A 96 -0.43 0.48 -2.82
C SER A 96 1.00 0.70 -2.33
N SER A 97 1.95 -0.16 -2.70
CA SER A 97 3.36 0.03 -2.32
C SER A 97 3.97 1.31 -2.89
N THR A 98 3.68 1.64 -4.14
CA THR A 98 4.17 2.89 -4.76
C THR A 98 3.55 4.12 -4.10
N PHE A 99 2.24 4.09 -3.82
CA PHE A 99 1.58 5.18 -3.14
C PHE A 99 2.08 5.37 -1.70
N SER A 100 2.19 4.29 -0.93
CA SER A 100 2.77 4.31 0.43
C SER A 100 4.20 4.84 0.42
N ALA A 101 5.03 4.42 -0.53
CA ALA A 101 6.39 4.94 -0.66
C ALA A 101 6.43 6.45 -0.90
N CYS A 102 5.53 6.98 -1.75
CA CYS A 102 5.42 8.41 -1.99
C CYS A 102 4.99 9.16 -0.71
N LEU A 103 4.01 8.63 0.02
CA LEU A 103 3.54 9.23 1.28
C LEU A 103 4.61 9.23 2.37
N GLU A 104 5.38 8.14 2.50
CA GLU A 104 6.50 8.08 3.44
C GLU A 104 7.59 9.11 3.09
N MET A 105 7.90 9.29 1.80
CA MET A 105 8.84 10.33 1.38
C MET A 105 8.32 11.74 1.68
N VAL A 106 7.03 12.01 1.49
CA VAL A 106 6.41 13.29 1.84
C VAL A 106 6.46 13.53 3.35
N LYS A 107 6.12 12.52 4.15
CA LYS A 107 6.20 12.56 5.62
C LYS A 107 7.63 12.84 6.11
N GLN A 108 8.65 12.37 5.40
CA GLN A 108 10.07 12.60 5.70
C GLN A 108 10.60 13.93 5.15
N GLY A 109 9.80 14.70 4.41
CA GLY A 109 10.25 15.93 3.78
C GLY A 109 11.19 15.71 2.58
N GLU A 110 11.20 14.51 1.99
CA GLU A 110 11.97 14.18 0.78
C GLU A 110 11.21 14.46 -0.52
N ALA A 111 9.88 14.65 -0.44
CA ALA A 111 9.01 14.92 -1.59
C ALA A 111 7.85 15.85 -1.24
N LEU A 112 7.24 16.44 -2.27
CA LEU A 112 6.00 17.21 -2.18
C LEU A 112 4.87 16.45 -2.88
N ALA A 113 3.65 16.52 -2.33
CA ALA A 113 2.44 15.92 -2.90
C ALA A 113 1.49 16.98 -3.46
N PHE A 114 0.84 16.64 -4.56
CA PHE A 114 -0.15 17.48 -5.24
C PHE A 114 -1.34 16.62 -5.66
N GLN A 115 -2.55 17.12 -5.43
CA GLN A 115 -3.78 16.51 -5.93
C GLN A 115 -4.79 17.62 -6.18
N ASP A 116 -5.18 17.81 -7.44
CA ASP A 116 -6.02 18.94 -7.83
C ASP A 116 -7.50 18.70 -7.47
N ALA A 117 -7.96 17.45 -7.53
CA ALA A 117 -9.29 17.02 -7.11
C ALA A 117 -9.29 15.59 -6.54
N SER A 118 -10.26 15.24 -5.70
CA SER A 118 -10.38 13.92 -5.04
C SER A 118 -10.33 12.74 -6.01
N GLU A 119 -10.95 12.90 -7.19
CA GLU A 119 -11.05 11.86 -8.22
C GLU A 119 -9.79 11.71 -9.08
N THR A 120 -8.85 12.65 -8.97
CA THR A 120 -7.61 12.64 -9.76
C THR A 120 -6.50 11.91 -9.04
N LEU A 121 -5.64 11.24 -9.81
CA LEU A 121 -4.45 10.61 -9.24
C LEU A 121 -3.48 11.69 -8.72
N PRO A 122 -2.86 11.44 -7.55
CA PRO A 122 -1.89 12.37 -7.00
C PRO A 122 -0.62 12.41 -7.85
N ALA A 123 0.03 13.56 -7.85
CA ALA A 123 1.34 13.78 -8.42
C ALA A 123 2.33 14.20 -7.34
N PHE A 124 3.62 13.94 -7.58
CA PHE A 124 4.67 14.17 -6.61
C PHE A 124 5.87 14.85 -7.27
N SER A 125 6.59 15.68 -6.53
CA SER A 125 7.88 16.23 -6.98
C SER A 125 8.95 16.02 -5.92
N GLY A 126 10.22 16.08 -6.32
CA GLY A 126 11.31 16.27 -5.36
C GLY A 126 11.16 17.62 -4.65
N VAL A 127 11.82 17.74 -3.49
CA VAL A 127 11.99 19.04 -2.83
C VAL A 127 13.08 19.82 -3.58
N PRO A 128 12.86 21.10 -3.92
CA PRO A 128 13.90 21.92 -4.52
C PRO A 128 15.11 22.00 -3.58
N ASP A 129 16.32 21.78 -4.11
CA ASP A 129 17.54 21.99 -3.33
C ASP A 129 17.56 23.43 -2.82
N ALA A 130 17.60 23.58 -1.49
CA ALA A 130 17.76 24.87 -0.84
C ALA A 130 19.23 25.34 -1.00
N ALA A 131 19.67 25.63 -2.23
CA ALA A 131 20.95 26.29 -2.50
C ALA A 131 21.07 26.81 -3.95
N THR A 132 20.44 27.96 -4.21
CA THR A 132 21.12 29.14 -4.78
C THR A 132 20.27 30.37 -4.44
N PRO A 133 20.66 31.22 -3.49
CA PRO A 133 20.16 32.58 -3.45
C PRO A 133 20.97 33.37 -4.50
N ASP A 134 20.40 33.58 -5.69
CA ASP A 134 20.88 34.66 -6.56
C ASP A 134 19.72 35.47 -7.14
N THR A 135 19.37 36.50 -6.37
CA THR A 135 19.45 37.92 -6.73
C THR A 135 18.87 38.40 -8.08
N GLN A 136 17.88 39.31 -7.95
CA GLN A 136 17.38 40.34 -8.89
C GLN A 136 16.49 39.86 -10.05
N SER A 137 15.38 40.51 -10.43
CA SER A 137 15.00 41.91 -10.30
C SER A 137 13.52 42.13 -10.64
N VAL A 138 12.88 43.02 -9.87
CA VAL A 138 11.97 44.10 -10.29
C VAL A 138 10.76 43.73 -11.17
N PHE A 139 9.56 43.80 -10.58
CA PHE A 139 8.62 44.86 -10.94
C PHE A 139 7.82 45.31 -9.71
N ALA A 140 8.18 46.51 -9.24
CA ALA A 140 7.37 47.32 -8.36
C ALA A 140 6.43 48.20 -9.20
N LYS A 141 5.25 48.47 -8.62
CA LYS A 141 4.19 49.43 -9.03
C LYS A 141 3.45 49.09 -10.34
N LYS A 142 2.13 49.21 -10.37
CA LYS A 142 1.32 50.34 -9.89
C LYS A 142 -0.04 49.88 -9.36
#